data_AF-A0A1G3UYY7-F1
#
_entry.id   AF-A0A1G3UYY7-F1
#
_cell.length_a   1.000
_cell.length_b   1.000
_cell.length_c   1.000
_cell.angle_alpha   90.00
_cell.angle_beta   90.00
_cell.angle_gamma   90.00
#
_symmetry.space_group_name_H-M   'P 1'
#
loop_
_entity.id
_entity.type
_entity.pdbx_description
1 polymer ?
#
loop_
_entity_poly.entity_id
_entity_poly.type
_entity_poly.pdbx_seq_one_letter_code
_entity_poly.pdbx_strand_id
1 'polypeptide(L)'
;MMFYSTLRTADYDNRDKLEMDLTDNLSIISVIGSNAPYVGLLGTVIGIMLAFYSMGDAGTIDAKKIMVGLALALKATAMGLVVAMPAIVVYTLLLRKVEKILTAFDIAQDKASK
;
A
#
# COMPACT_ATOMS: atom_id res chain seq x y z
N MET A 1 -14.41 -3.64 -1.72
CA MET A 1 -14.31 -4.20 -3.09
C MET A 1 -15.57 -3.98 -3.96
N MET A 2 -16.46 -3.02 -3.62
CA MET A 2 -17.78 -2.89 -4.27
C MET A 2 -17.93 -1.64 -5.17
N PHE A 3 -16.86 -0.84 -5.34
CA PHE A 3 -16.95 0.44 -6.05
C PHE A 3 -16.92 0.31 -7.59
N TYR A 4 -16.32 -0.76 -8.13
CA TYR A 4 -16.19 -0.95 -9.58
C TYR A 4 -17.46 -1.44 -10.30
N SER A 5 -18.50 -1.86 -9.58
CA SER A 5 -19.74 -2.33 -10.19
C SER A 5 -20.79 -1.24 -10.42
N THR A 6 -20.53 0.00 -9.99
CA THR A 6 -21.51 1.11 -10.05
C THR A 6 -21.13 2.25 -10.98
N LEU A 7 -19.98 2.20 -11.64
CA LEU A 7 -19.58 3.25 -12.59
C LEU A 7 -20.33 3.07 -13.92
N ARG A 8 -21.39 3.85 -14.10
CA ARG A 8 -22.03 4.07 -15.39
C ARG A 8 -21.07 4.88 -16.26
N THR A 9 -20.49 4.24 -17.27
CA THR A 9 -19.67 4.86 -18.31
C THR A 9 -20.46 5.82 -19.22
N ALA A 10 -21.74 6.05 -18.95
CA ALA A 10 -22.67 6.84 -19.76
C ALA A 10 -22.80 8.32 -19.33
N ASP A 11 -22.22 8.72 -18.18
CA ASP A 11 -22.31 10.09 -17.65
C ASP A 11 -21.03 10.94 -17.87
N TYR A 12 -19.99 10.37 -18.49
CA TYR A 12 -18.71 11.08 -18.69
C TYR A 12 -18.52 11.51 -20.15
N ASP A 13 -18.48 12.83 -20.34
CA ASP A 13 -18.27 13.50 -21.64
C ASP A 13 -16.79 13.51 -22.07
N ASN A 14 -15.86 13.37 -21.10
CA ASN A 14 -14.41 13.43 -21.30
C ASN A 14 -13.68 12.28 -20.62
N ARG A 15 -12.72 11.67 -21.34
CA ARG A 15 -11.80 10.61 -20.89
C ARG A 15 -11.07 10.97 -19.59
N ASP A 16 -10.61 12.21 -19.48
CA ASP A 16 -9.81 12.69 -18.34
C ASP A 16 -10.59 12.66 -17.02
N LYS A 17 -11.90 12.94 -17.05
CA LYS A 17 -12.75 12.89 -15.83
C LYS A 17 -12.98 11.45 -15.38
N LEU A 18 -13.15 10.53 -16.33
CA LEU A 18 -13.33 9.12 -16.03
C LEU A 18 -12.05 8.50 -15.44
N GLU A 19 -10.88 8.86 -15.98
CA GLU A 19 -9.59 8.41 -15.47
C GLU A 19 -9.31 8.94 -14.06
N MET A 20 -9.64 10.20 -13.79
CA MET A 20 -9.46 10.83 -12.49
C MET A 20 -10.30 10.15 -11.40
N ASP A 21 -11.60 9.93 -11.63
CA ASP A 21 -12.49 9.24 -10.67
C ASP A 21 -12.12 7.77 -10.46
N LEU A 22 -11.63 7.10 -11.52
CA LEU A 22 -11.14 5.74 -11.41
C LEU A 22 -9.85 5.65 -10.60
N THR A 23 -8.98 6.66 -10.67
CA THR A 23 -7.63 6.64 -10.08
C THR A 23 -7.58 7.14 -8.64
N ASP A 24 -8.50 8.02 -8.24
CA ASP A 24 -8.52 8.67 -6.92
C ASP A 24 -8.41 7.65 -5.76
N ASN A 25 -9.13 6.53 -5.86
CA ASN A 25 -9.11 5.48 -4.85
C ASN A 25 -7.92 4.50 -4.98
N LEU A 26 -7.26 4.41 -6.15
CA LEU A 26 -6.04 3.58 -6.29
C LEU A 26 -4.82 4.26 -5.69
N SER A 27 -4.74 5.59 -5.77
CA SER A 27 -3.62 6.36 -5.24
C SER A 27 -3.35 6.05 -3.77
N ILE A 28 -4.41 5.93 -2.96
CA ILE A 28 -4.31 5.58 -1.54
C ILE A 28 -3.69 4.18 -1.35
N ILE A 29 -4.12 3.19 -2.15
CA ILE A 29 -3.61 1.82 -2.06
C ILE A 29 -2.13 1.76 -2.48
N SER A 30 -1.75 2.51 -3.52
CA SER A 30 -0.36 2.65 -3.96
C SER A 30 0.54 3.22 -2.87
N VAL A 31 0.07 4.29 -2.21
CA VAL A 31 0.78 4.93 -1.10
C VAL A 31 0.95 3.95 0.06
N ILE A 32 -0.10 3.21 0.43
CA ILE A 32 0.00 2.21 1.50
C ILE A 32 0.99 1.09 1.13
N GLY A 33 0.90 0.55 -0.08
CA GLY A 33 1.77 -0.55 -0.52
C GLY A 33 3.24 -0.16 -0.58
N SER A 34 3.55 1.05 -1.03
CA SER A 34 4.92 1.58 -1.10
C SER A 34 5.47 2.03 0.26
N ASN A 35 4.63 2.53 1.16
CA ASN A 35 5.07 3.05 2.46
C ASN A 35 5.06 2.02 3.61
N ALA A 36 4.25 0.96 3.51
CA ALA A 36 4.17 -0.08 4.54
C ALA A 36 5.53 -0.73 4.91
N PRO A 37 6.45 -1.02 3.97
CA PRO A 37 7.78 -1.54 4.31
C PRO A 37 8.60 -0.56 5.15
N TYR A 38 8.53 0.75 4.84
CA TYR A 38 9.26 1.78 5.56
C TYR A 38 8.75 1.94 7.00
N VAL A 39 7.44 1.77 7.22
CA VAL A 39 6.86 1.72 8.56
C VAL A 39 7.40 0.53 9.36
N GLY A 40 7.54 -0.65 8.73
CA GLY A 40 8.15 -1.83 9.36
C GLY A 40 9.62 -1.60 9.75
N LEU A 41 10.41 -1.02 8.84
CA LEU A 41 11.80 -0.64 9.09
C LEU A 41 11.93 0.37 10.24
N LEU A 42 11.07 1.39 10.27
CA LEU A 42 11.02 2.33 11.39
C LEU A 42 10.73 1.62 12.73
N GLY A 43 9.84 0.62 12.72
CA GLY A 43 9.60 -0.26 13.87
C GLY A 43 10.84 -1.00 14.34
N THR A 44 11.69 -1.50 13.43
CA THR A 44 12.98 -2.10 13.83
C THR A 44 13.91 -1.10 14.50
N VAL A 45 14.03 0.10 13.93
CA VAL A 45 14.92 1.15 14.48
C VAL A 45 14.49 1.52 15.89
N ILE A 46 13.20 1.75 16.10
CA ILE A 46 12.64 2.07 17.42
C ILE A 46 12.84 0.91 18.40
N GLY A 47 12.58 -0.34 17.98
CA GLY A 47 12.75 -1.52 18.84
C GLY A 47 14.20 -1.72 19.29
N ILE A 48 15.16 -1.54 18.38
CA ILE A 48 16.60 -1.60 18.68
C ILE A 48 17.00 -0.46 19.63
N MET A 49 16.53 0.77 19.35
CA MET A 49 16.80 1.93 20.22
C MET A 49 16.29 1.70 21.65
N LEU A 50 15.06 1.20 21.81
CA LEU A 50 14.47 0.92 23.12
C LEU A 50 15.23 -0.19 23.86
N ALA A 51 15.68 -1.23 23.15
CA ALA A 51 16.49 -2.28 23.74
C ALA A 51 17.80 -1.73 24.32
N PHE A 52 18.53 -0.90 23.56
CA PHE A 52 19.75 -0.25 24.03
C PHE A 52 19.51 0.78 25.13
N TYR A 53 18.42 1.54 25.06
CA TYR A 53 18.06 2.51 26.10
C TYR A 53 17.80 1.81 27.45
N SER A 54 17.01 0.72 27.45
CA SER A 54 16.71 -0.04 28.66
C SER A 54 17.96 -0.67 29.31
N MET A 55 18.96 -1.00 28.49
CA MET A 55 20.25 -1.52 28.95
C MET A 55 21.09 -0.43 29.61
N GLY A 56 21.12 0.77 29.02
CA GLY A 56 21.82 1.92 29.60
C GLY A 56 21.23 2.35 30.95
N ASP A 57 19.91 2.25 31.10
CA ASP A 57 19.21 2.62 32.33
C ASP A 57 19.37 1.57 33.46
N ALA A 58 19.34 0.28 33.11
CA ALA A 58 19.44 -0.81 34.09
C ALA A 58 20.84 -0.99 34.70
N GLY A 59 21.89 -0.41 34.12
CA GLY A 59 23.28 -0.53 34.59
C GLY A 59 23.91 -1.92 34.51
N THR A 60 23.11 -2.97 34.26
CA THR A 60 23.55 -4.37 34.10
C THR A 60 23.17 -4.90 32.73
N ILE A 61 24.11 -5.58 32.06
CA ILE A 61 23.90 -6.17 30.74
C ILE A 61 23.17 -7.51 30.88
N ASP A 62 21.89 -7.54 30.51
CA ASP A 62 21.11 -8.78 30.35
C ASP A 62 20.97 -9.13 28.87
N ALA A 63 21.84 -10.03 28.40
CA ALA A 63 21.86 -10.47 27.01
C ALA A 63 20.52 -11.07 26.55
N LYS A 64 19.76 -11.71 27.45
CA LYS A 64 18.47 -12.32 27.12
C LYS A 64 17.44 -11.24 26.79
N LYS A 65 17.40 -10.14 27.55
CA LYS A 65 16.51 -9.00 27.26
C LYS A 65 16.83 -8.35 25.91
N ILE A 66 18.11 -8.20 25.58
CA ILE A 66 18.55 -7.65 24.29
C ILE A 66 18.05 -8.54 23.14
N MET A 67 18.29 -9.86 23.23
CA MET A 67 17.83 -10.80 22.21
C MET A 67 16.31 -10.74 22.00
N VAL A 68 15.53 -10.58 23.07
CA VAL A 68 14.07 -10.42 22.98
C VAL A 68 13.69 -9.10 22.30
N GLY A 69 14.34 -7.98 22.65
CA GLY A 69 14.10 -6.67 22.01
C GLY A 69 14.41 -6.68 20.52
N LEU A 70 15.52 -7.31 20.12
CA LEU A 70 15.89 -7.50 18.72
C LEU A 70 14.91 -8.40 17.97
N ALA A 71 14.45 -9.49 18.59
CA ALA A 71 13.44 -10.36 17.99
C ALA A 71 12.11 -9.62 17.75
N LEU A 72 11.70 -8.75 18.69
CA LEU A 72 10.50 -7.93 18.55
C LEU A 72 10.65 -6.90 17.42
N ALA A 73 11.83 -6.27 17.32
CA ALA A 73 12.18 -5.38 16.22
C ALA A 73 12.02 -6.12 14.87
N LEU A 74 12.63 -7.30 14.71
CA LEU A 74 12.54 -8.08 13.46
C LEU A 74 11.09 -8.45 13.10
N LYS A 75 10.25 -8.74 14.11
CA LYS A 75 8.82 -8.99 13.89
C LYS A 75 8.09 -7.77 13.32
N ALA A 76 8.48 -6.54 13.69
CA ALA A 76 7.88 -5.33 13.16
C ALA A 76 8.12 -5.17 11.64
N THR A 77 9.33 -5.46 11.16
CA THR A 77 9.62 -5.48 9.71
C THR A 77 8.86 -6.56 8.98
N ALA A 78 8.79 -7.77 9.55
CA ALA A 78 8.01 -8.86 8.96
C ALA A 78 6.53 -8.45 8.78
N MET A 79 5.94 -7.78 9.77
CA MET A 79 4.58 -7.24 9.68
C MET A 79 4.43 -6.19 8.58
N GLY A 80 5.40 -5.27 8.45
CA GLY A 80 5.39 -4.27 7.38
C GLY A 80 5.40 -4.89 5.98
N LEU A 81 6.17 -5.96 5.78
CA LEU A 81 6.22 -6.70 4.51
C LEU A 81 4.93 -7.48 4.24
N VAL A 82 4.35 -8.09 5.28
CA VAL A 82 3.07 -8.82 5.18
C VAL A 82 1.93 -7.89 4.77
N VAL A 83 1.97 -6.61 5.14
CA VAL A 83 0.98 -5.61 4.70
C VAL A 83 1.29 -5.07 3.29
N ALA A 84 2.57 -4.86 2.97
CA ALA A 84 2.99 -4.31 1.68
C ALA A 84 2.70 -5.24 0.50
N MET A 85 2.97 -6.54 0.63
CA MET A 85 2.80 -7.50 -0.47
C MET A 85 1.35 -7.57 -0.98
N PRO A 86 0.32 -7.77 -0.13
CA PRO A 86 -1.08 -7.76 -0.57
C PRO A 86 -1.50 -6.42 -1.17
N ALA A 87 -1.07 -5.29 -0.57
CA ALA A 87 -1.44 -3.96 -1.04
C ALA A 87 -0.95 -3.71 -2.47
N ILE A 88 0.30 -4.07 -2.78
CA ILE A 88 0.88 -3.93 -4.12
C ILE A 88 0.18 -4.87 -5.13
N VAL A 89 -0.12 -6.10 -4.74
CA VAL A 89 -0.85 -7.05 -5.60
C VAL A 89 -2.23 -6.52 -5.94
N VAL A 90 -2.99 -6.03 -4.95
CA VAL A 90 -4.32 -5.46 -5.15
C VAL A 90 -4.24 -4.21 -6.01
N TYR A 91 -3.30 -3.30 -5.76
CA TYR A 91 -3.08 -2.11 -6.58
C TYR A 91 -2.85 -2.48 -8.06
N THR A 92 -1.96 -3.44 -8.32
CA THR A 92 -1.65 -3.89 -9.69
C THR A 92 -2.87 -4.50 -10.38
N LEU A 93 -3.68 -5.29 -9.67
CA LEU A 93 -4.89 -5.88 -10.23
C LEU A 93 -5.97 -4.83 -10.54
N LEU A 94 -6.13 -3.84 -9.67
CA LEU A 94 -7.07 -2.74 -9.87
C LEU A 94 -6.63 -1.84 -11.02
N LEU A 95 -5.33 -1.55 -11.14
CA LEU A 95 -4.80 -0.71 -12.22
C LEU A 95 -5.09 -1.35 -13.59
N ARG A 96 -4.87 -2.67 -13.72
CA ARG A 96 -5.22 -3.41 -14.94
C ARG A 96 -6.72 -3.41 -15.24
N LYS A 97 -7.59 -3.29 -14.23
CA LYS A 97 -9.04 -3.14 -14.45
C LYS A 97 -9.38 -1.74 -14.96
N VAL A 98 -8.74 -0.70 -14.42
CA VAL A 98 -8.90 0.68 -14.89
C VAL A 98 -8.50 0.81 -16.36
N GLU A 99 -7.33 0.31 -16.74
CA GLU A 99 -6.87 0.32 -18.14
C GLU A 99 -7.86 -0.35 -19.10
N LYS A 100 -8.44 -1.50 -18.70
CA LYS A 100 -9.45 -2.19 -19.50
C LYS A 100 -10.72 -1.37 -19.68
N ILE A 101 -11.16 -0.65 -18.65
CA ILE A 101 -12.35 0.22 -18.72
C ILE A 101 -12.08 1.40 -19.65
N LEU A 102 -10.92 2.05 -19.52
CA LEU A 102 -10.52 3.17 -20.37
C LEU A 102 -10.41 2.74 -21.84
N THR A 103 -9.78 1.59 -22.10
CA THR A 103 -9.67 1.04 -23.46
C THR A 103 -11.05 0.73 -24.06
N ALA A 104 -11.99 0.19 -23.26
CA ALA A 104 -13.35 -0.07 -23.73
C ALA A 104 -14.12 1.23 -24.03
N PHE A 105 -13.90 2.29 -23.25
CA PHE A 105 -14.46 3.62 -23.50
C PHE A 105 -13.92 4.23 -24.80
N ASP A 106 -12.60 4.15 -25.03
CA ASP A 106 -11.94 4.65 -26.25
C ASP A 106 -12.53 3.97 -27.52
N ILE A 107 -12.77 2.65 -27.47
CA ILE A 107 -13.40 1.91 -28.58
C ILE A 107 -14.87 2.32 -28.81
N ALA A 108 -15.61 2.61 -27.73
CA ALA A 108 -17.00 3.03 -27.82
C ALA A 108 -17.15 4.44 -28.43
N GLN A 109 -16.25 5.36 -28.09
CA GLN A 109 -16.21 6.69 -28.71
C GLN A 109 -15.79 6.64 -30.19
N ASP A 110 -14.81 5.81 -30.57
CA ASP A 110 -14.42 5.65 -31.98
C ASP A 110 -15.59 5.14 -32.84
N LYS A 111 -16.43 4.25 -32.29
CA LYS A 111 -17.67 3.80 -32.95
C LYS A 111 -18.75 4.86 -33.08
N ALA A 112 -18.82 5.84 -32.16
CA ALA A 112 -19.80 6.92 -32.21
C ALA A 112 -19.40 8.04 -33.19
N SER A 113 -18.11 8.11 -33.56
CA SER A 113 -17.55 9.07 -34.52
C SER A 113 -17.66 8.61 -35.99
N LYS A 114 -18.10 7.37 -36.23
CA LYS A 114 -18.35 6.78 -37.56
C LYS A 114 -19.82 6.59 -37.82
#